data_AF-A0A4P6JHT8-F1
#
_entry.id   AF-A0A4P6JHT8-F1
#
_cell.length_a   1.000
_cell.length_b   1.000
_cell.length_c   1.000
_cell.angle_alpha   90.00
_cell.angle_beta   90.00
_cell.angle_gamma   90.00
#
_symmetry.space_group_name_H-M   'P 1'
#
loop_
_entity.id
_entity.type
_entity.pdbx_description
1 polymer ?
#
loop_
_entity_poly.entity_id
_entity_poly.type
_entity_poly.pdbx_seq_one_letter_code
_entity_poly.pdbx_strand_id
1 'polypeptide(L)'
;MRTNSTSSPLPLSMFASRSFSAITWRYKGIAALRLLFGLLWGVAAWLKWQPGFQTHFIDQVSAARQGQPGPIASWIAFWVSLVSVNPLLFARIEATTETALAVFLILGVFSNMMYVIGLLLSLVIWSTAEGFGGPYQPGSSTDVGTALPYAILFAILFAISAGRYYGLDQWLSPRLGRLSFLASGSLARDAER
;
A
#
# COMPACT_ATOMS: atom_id res chain seq x y z
N MET A 1 -48.88 -1.94 60.47
CA MET A 1 -49.36 -1.62 59.11
C MET A 1 -48.40 -0.62 58.47
N ARG A 2 -47.49 -1.11 57.61
CA ARG A 2 -46.86 -0.46 56.44
C ARG A 2 -45.61 -1.27 56.07
N THR A 3 -45.74 -2.05 55.00
CA THR A 3 -44.70 -2.85 54.36
C THR A 3 -43.87 -1.94 53.45
N ASN A 4 -42.54 -1.88 53.66
CA ASN A 4 -41.64 -1.21 52.73
C ASN A 4 -41.31 -2.16 51.56
N SER A 5 -41.73 -1.77 50.37
CA SER A 5 -41.46 -2.46 49.11
C SER A 5 -39.98 -2.38 48.74
N THR A 6 -39.36 -3.54 48.60
CA THR A 6 -38.03 -3.73 47.98
C THR A 6 -38.14 -3.52 46.47
N SER A 7 -37.58 -2.42 45.96
CA SER A 7 -37.35 -2.24 44.52
C SER A 7 -36.08 -3.00 44.11
N SER A 8 -36.25 -4.00 43.24
CA SER A 8 -35.14 -4.72 42.62
C SER A 8 -34.51 -3.85 41.51
N PRO A 9 -33.17 -3.76 41.40
CA PRO A 9 -32.54 -3.14 40.24
C PRO A 9 -32.64 -4.05 39.00
N LEU A 10 -33.00 -3.46 37.87
CA LEU A 10 -33.07 -4.14 36.56
C LEU A 10 -31.69 -4.67 36.13
N PRO A 11 -31.59 -5.86 35.51
CA PRO A 11 -30.31 -6.41 35.05
C PRO A 11 -29.87 -5.72 33.75
N LEU A 12 -28.93 -4.78 33.86
CA LEU A 12 -28.31 -4.03 32.76
C LEU A 12 -27.11 -4.79 32.14
N SER A 13 -27.26 -6.09 31.84
CA SER A 13 -26.09 -6.94 31.49
C SER A 13 -26.14 -7.67 30.14
N MET A 14 -27.08 -7.38 29.23
CA MET A 14 -27.23 -8.20 28.01
C MET A 14 -26.73 -7.56 26.69
N PHE A 15 -26.28 -6.30 26.67
CA PHE A 15 -25.90 -5.62 25.42
C PHE A 15 -24.39 -5.36 25.22
N ALA A 16 -23.54 -5.70 26.19
CA ALA A 16 -22.11 -5.39 26.11
C ALA A 16 -21.28 -6.35 25.23
N SER A 17 -21.77 -7.56 24.91
CA SER A 17 -20.96 -8.61 24.28
C SER A 17 -20.89 -8.54 22.74
N ARG A 18 -21.85 -7.91 22.06
CA ARG A 18 -21.85 -7.82 20.58
C ARG A 18 -20.85 -6.79 20.02
N SER A 19 -20.47 -5.78 20.81
CA SER A 19 -19.62 -4.66 20.37
C SER A 19 -18.13 -5.02 20.29
N PHE A 20 -17.60 -5.77 21.26
CA PHE A 20 -16.17 -6.10 21.34
C PHE A 20 -15.69 -7.05 20.22
N SER A 21 -16.53 -7.99 19.79
CA SER A 21 -16.18 -8.96 18.75
C SER A 21 -16.03 -8.31 17.37
N ALA A 22 -16.88 -7.32 17.06
CA ALA A 22 -16.86 -6.60 15.79
C ALA A 22 -15.61 -5.73 15.60
N ILE A 23 -15.12 -5.08 16.67
CA ILE A 23 -13.88 -4.28 16.65
C ILE A 23 -12.66 -5.17 16.42
N THR A 24 -12.62 -6.34 17.08
CA THR A 24 -11.51 -7.28 16.97
C THR A 24 -11.42 -7.90 15.57
N TRP A 25 -12.56 -8.21 14.95
CA TRP A 25 -12.62 -8.66 13.55
C TRP A 25 -12.05 -7.62 12.58
N ARG A 26 -12.40 -6.34 12.74
CA ARG A 26 -11.90 -5.26 11.88
C ARG A 26 -10.38 -5.14 11.92
N TYR A 27 -9.77 -5.19 13.11
CA TYR A 27 -8.31 -5.13 13.25
C TYR A 27 -7.62 -6.33 12.65
N LYS A 28 -8.17 -7.53 12.81
CA LYS A 28 -7.68 -8.74 12.13
C LYS A 28 -7.79 -8.62 10.62
N GLY A 29 -8.91 -8.07 10.12
CA GLY A 29 -9.12 -7.81 8.70
C GLY A 29 -8.11 -6.84 8.11
N ILE A 30 -7.81 -5.73 8.80
CA ILE A 30 -6.80 -4.75 8.34
C ILE A 30 -5.40 -5.38 8.33
N ALA A 31 -5.05 -6.14 9.36
CA ALA A 31 -3.77 -6.86 9.39
C ALA A 31 -3.67 -7.90 8.26
N ALA A 32 -4.73 -8.69 8.04
CA ALA A 32 -4.79 -9.66 6.95
C ALA A 32 -4.65 -8.98 5.58
N LEU A 33 -5.31 -7.84 5.37
CA LEU A 33 -5.18 -7.06 4.12
C LEU A 33 -3.73 -6.63 3.89
N ARG A 34 -3.07 -6.06 4.91
CA ARG A 34 -1.65 -5.67 4.83
C ARG A 34 -0.76 -6.86 4.50
N LEU A 35 -0.96 -8.00 5.17
CA LEU A 35 -0.18 -9.22 4.97
C LEU A 35 -0.37 -9.80 3.56
N LEU A 36 -1.61 -9.95 3.10
CA LEU A 36 -1.94 -10.46 1.77
C LEU A 36 -1.37 -9.55 0.68
N PHE A 37 -1.45 -8.24 0.88
CA PHE A 37 -0.86 -7.29 -0.05
C PHE A 37 0.68 -7.36 -0.03
N GLY A 38 1.31 -7.51 1.13
CA GLY A 38 2.75 -7.76 1.22
C GLY A 38 3.19 -9.06 0.51
N LEU A 39 2.38 -10.13 0.60
CA LEU A 39 2.64 -11.37 -0.16
C LEU A 39 2.50 -11.16 -1.67
N LEU A 40 1.52 -10.38 -2.12
CA LEU A 40 1.37 -10.00 -3.53
C LEU A 40 2.63 -9.27 -4.03
N TRP A 41 3.13 -8.30 -3.26
CA TRP A 41 4.40 -7.63 -3.55
C TRP A 41 5.60 -8.59 -3.51
N GLY A 42 5.57 -9.63 -2.68
CA GLY A 42 6.60 -10.68 -2.67
C GLY A 42 6.64 -11.47 -3.97
N VAL A 43 5.47 -11.80 -4.53
CA VAL A 43 5.37 -12.44 -5.86
C VAL A 43 5.84 -11.48 -6.95
N ALA A 44 5.43 -10.21 -6.90
CA ALA A 44 5.87 -9.20 -7.85
C ALA A 44 7.40 -9.06 -7.84
N ALA A 45 8.00 -8.88 -6.65
CA ALA A 45 9.43 -8.77 -6.47
C ALA A 45 10.19 -9.99 -7.01
N TRP A 46 9.68 -11.21 -6.75
CA TRP A 46 10.25 -12.44 -7.28
C TRP A 46 10.29 -12.43 -8.82
N LEU A 47 9.23 -11.94 -9.47
CA LEU A 47 9.18 -11.79 -10.92
C LEU A 47 10.17 -10.73 -11.42
N LYS A 48 10.35 -9.61 -10.70
CA LYS A 48 11.32 -8.57 -11.06
C LYS A 48 12.77 -9.06 -11.00
N TRP A 49 13.09 -9.98 -10.09
CA TRP A 49 14.43 -10.57 -10.03
C TRP A 49 14.72 -11.58 -11.15
N GLN A 50 13.72 -11.98 -11.94
CA GLN A 50 13.95 -12.91 -13.04
C GLN A 50 14.79 -12.29 -14.16
N PRO A 51 15.67 -13.07 -14.82
CA PRO A 51 16.48 -12.58 -15.92
C PRO A 51 15.66 -11.92 -17.03
N GLY A 52 14.50 -12.52 -17.39
CA GLY A 52 13.64 -11.98 -18.44
C GLY A 52 13.11 -10.58 -18.16
N PHE A 53 12.84 -10.24 -16.89
CA PHE A 53 12.46 -8.87 -16.54
C PHE A 53 13.66 -7.92 -16.64
N GLN A 54 14.80 -8.33 -16.08
CA GLN A 54 16.01 -7.50 -16.00
C GLN A 54 16.60 -7.17 -17.38
N THR A 55 16.56 -8.12 -18.33
CA THR A 55 17.10 -7.91 -19.69
C THR A 55 16.16 -7.13 -20.59
N HIS A 56 14.85 -7.24 -20.39
CA HIS A 56 13.82 -6.60 -21.22
C HIS A 56 13.12 -5.43 -20.53
N PHE A 57 13.74 -4.85 -19.50
CA PHE A 57 13.15 -3.76 -18.73
C PHE A 57 12.82 -2.54 -19.60
N ILE A 58 13.79 -2.10 -20.42
CA ILE A 58 13.59 -0.96 -21.31
C ILE A 58 12.58 -1.25 -22.42
N ASP A 59 12.51 -2.49 -22.89
CA ASP A 59 11.55 -2.92 -23.92
C ASP A 59 10.12 -2.78 -23.40
N GLN A 60 9.86 -3.18 -22.14
CA GLN A 60 8.56 -3.03 -21.49
C GLN A 60 8.14 -1.56 -21.38
N VAL A 61 9.03 -0.70 -20.89
CA VAL A 61 8.74 0.75 -20.77
C VAL A 61 8.52 1.39 -22.15
N SER A 62 9.30 0.97 -23.15
CA SER A 62 9.20 1.49 -24.52
C SER A 62 7.93 1.04 -25.23
N ALA A 63 7.48 -0.19 -24.99
CA ALA A 63 6.27 -0.76 -25.57
C ALA A 63 5.02 0.02 -25.16
N ALA A 64 4.98 0.54 -23.93
CA ALA A 64 3.86 1.32 -23.39
C ALA A 64 3.56 2.60 -24.18
N ARG A 65 4.51 3.08 -25.00
CA ARG A 65 4.35 4.26 -25.87
C ARG A 65 3.46 4.00 -27.09
N GLN A 66 3.38 2.74 -27.55
CA GLN A 66 2.73 2.43 -28.83
C GLN A 66 1.23 2.70 -28.77
N GLY A 67 0.69 3.37 -29.79
CA GLY A 67 -0.74 3.69 -29.87
C GLY A 67 -1.22 4.77 -28.88
N GLN A 68 -0.32 5.39 -28.11
CA GLN A 68 -0.67 6.44 -27.15
C GLN A 68 -0.86 7.81 -27.82
N PRO A 69 -1.75 8.66 -27.28
CA PRO A 69 -1.86 10.04 -27.73
C PRO A 69 -0.58 10.84 -27.43
N GLY A 70 -0.34 11.91 -28.19
CA GLY A 70 0.90 12.71 -28.16
C GLY A 70 1.44 13.06 -26.76
N PRO A 71 0.63 13.57 -25.82
CA PRO A 71 1.10 13.90 -24.46
C PRO A 71 1.60 12.69 -23.68
N ILE A 72 0.85 11.58 -23.67
CA ILE A 72 1.24 10.34 -22.97
C ILE A 72 2.47 9.74 -23.62
N ALA A 73 2.52 9.71 -24.95
CA ALA A 73 3.68 9.21 -25.69
C ALA A 73 4.95 10.02 -25.40
N SER A 74 4.82 11.33 -25.17
CA SER A 74 5.95 12.22 -24.85
C SER A 74 6.44 12.03 -23.41
N TRP A 75 5.52 11.86 -22.46
CA TRP A 75 5.84 11.50 -21.07
C TRP A 75 6.60 10.17 -21.00
N ILE A 76 6.11 9.13 -21.69
CA ILE A 76 6.79 7.83 -21.73
C ILE A 76 8.15 7.97 -22.42
N ALA A 77 8.27 8.76 -23.50
CA ALA A 77 9.56 8.99 -24.17
C ALA A 77 10.60 9.64 -23.25
N PHE A 78 10.19 10.56 -22.36
CA PHE A 78 11.07 11.11 -21.33
C PHE A 78 11.62 10.00 -20.40
N TRP A 79 10.74 9.12 -19.91
CA TRP A 79 11.14 8.00 -19.06
C TRP A 79 12.02 6.99 -19.78
N VAL A 80 11.72 6.66 -21.04
CA VAL A 80 12.56 5.81 -21.89
C VAL A 80 13.97 6.40 -21.99
N SER A 81 14.10 7.70 -22.24
CA SER A 81 15.41 8.38 -22.29
C SER A 81 16.17 8.27 -20.97
N LEU A 82 15.49 8.50 -19.85
CA LEU A 82 16.06 8.41 -18.50
C LEU A 82 16.52 6.98 -18.18
N VAL A 83 15.66 5.98 -18.40
CA VAL A 83 15.96 4.57 -18.12
C VAL A 83 17.06 4.04 -19.03
N SER A 84 17.13 4.51 -20.28
CA SER A 84 18.14 4.09 -21.26
C SER A 84 19.59 4.37 -20.83
N VAL A 85 19.80 5.31 -19.89
CA VAL A 85 21.13 5.58 -19.31
C VAL A 85 21.71 4.32 -18.66
N ASN A 86 20.89 3.57 -17.93
CA ASN A 86 21.28 2.29 -17.35
C ASN A 86 20.03 1.43 -17.01
N PRO A 87 19.48 0.68 -17.98
CA PRO A 87 18.25 -0.07 -17.79
C PRO A 87 18.32 -1.08 -16.63
N LEU A 88 19.47 -1.74 -16.47
CA LEU A 88 19.68 -2.73 -15.42
C LEU A 88 19.66 -2.10 -14.02
N LEU A 89 20.18 -0.88 -13.86
CA LEU A 89 20.12 -0.16 -12.59
C LEU A 89 18.66 0.13 -12.21
N PHE A 90 17.85 0.64 -13.14
CA PHE A 90 16.43 0.92 -12.88
C PHE A 90 15.64 -0.35 -12.57
N ALA A 91 15.87 -1.44 -13.33
CA ALA A 91 15.26 -2.74 -13.07
C ALA A 91 15.62 -3.28 -11.67
N ARG A 92 16.86 -3.07 -11.21
CA ARG A 92 17.29 -3.46 -9.85
C ARG A 92 16.72 -2.55 -8.77
N ILE A 93 16.61 -1.25 -9.02
CA ILE A 93 15.97 -0.30 -8.09
C ILE A 93 14.51 -0.71 -7.88
N GLU A 94 13.78 -0.98 -8.96
CA GLU A 94 12.41 -1.47 -8.89
C GLU A 94 12.34 -2.79 -8.11
N ALA A 95 13.07 -3.82 -8.52
CA ALA A 95 13.08 -5.13 -7.84
C ALA A 95 13.41 -5.02 -6.34
N THR A 96 14.38 -4.20 -5.97
CA THR A 96 14.78 -3.98 -4.57
C THR A 96 13.68 -3.25 -3.80
N THR A 97 13.04 -2.26 -4.42
CA THR A 97 11.94 -1.51 -3.81
C THR A 97 10.73 -2.42 -3.58
N GLU A 98 10.35 -3.25 -4.55
CA GLU A 98 9.27 -4.23 -4.39
C GLU A 98 9.58 -5.26 -3.29
N THR A 99 10.84 -5.71 -3.21
CA THR A 99 11.30 -6.61 -2.15
C THR A 99 11.17 -5.96 -0.77
N ALA A 100 11.58 -4.69 -0.65
CA ALA A 100 11.45 -3.94 0.59
C ALA A 100 9.97 -3.75 0.97
N LEU A 101 9.11 -3.39 0.02
CA LEU A 101 7.67 -3.28 0.25
C LEU A 101 7.09 -4.60 0.76
N ALA A 102 7.40 -5.72 0.11
CA ALA A 102 6.94 -7.04 0.52
C ALA A 102 7.31 -7.36 1.97
N VAL A 103 8.60 -7.25 2.31
CA VAL A 103 9.12 -7.58 3.64
C VAL A 103 8.50 -6.67 4.70
N PHE A 104 8.49 -5.36 4.47
CA PHE A 104 8.06 -4.41 5.49
C PHE A 104 6.54 -4.40 5.67
N LEU A 105 5.76 -4.65 4.61
CA LEU A 105 4.30 -4.84 4.72
C LEU A 105 3.97 -6.12 5.51
N ILE A 106 4.67 -7.22 5.26
CA ILE A 106 4.45 -8.47 5.99
C ILE A 106 4.75 -8.26 7.48
N LEU A 107 5.90 -7.70 7.79
CA LEU A 107 6.31 -7.45 9.18
C LEU A 107 5.51 -6.31 9.85
N GLY A 108 4.95 -5.38 9.06
CA GLY A 108 4.32 -4.16 9.57
C GLY A 108 5.33 -3.25 10.27
N VAL A 109 6.46 -2.98 9.63
CA VAL A 109 7.56 -2.12 10.12
C VAL A 109 7.69 -0.91 9.20
N PHE A 110 7.91 0.29 9.74
CA PHE A 110 8.01 1.55 8.98
C PHE A 110 6.84 1.73 8.01
N SER A 111 5.63 1.39 8.47
CA SER A 111 4.49 1.15 7.58
C SER A 111 4.08 2.42 6.83
N ASN A 112 4.00 3.57 7.49
CA ASN A 112 3.66 4.84 6.85
C ASN A 112 4.64 5.20 5.73
N MET A 113 5.95 5.04 5.99
CA MET A 113 6.98 5.27 4.98
C MET A 113 6.80 4.32 3.79
N MET A 114 6.56 3.03 4.05
CA MET A 114 6.35 2.03 3.01
C MET A 114 5.06 2.26 2.22
N TYR A 115 3.99 2.73 2.85
CA TYR A 115 2.76 3.06 2.15
C TYR A 115 2.95 4.24 1.19
N VAL A 116 3.71 5.27 1.61
CA VAL A 116 4.04 6.40 0.73
C VAL A 116 4.94 5.95 -0.42
N ILE A 117 6.00 5.17 -0.14
CA ILE A 117 6.90 4.65 -1.18
C ILE A 117 6.12 3.77 -2.16
N GLY A 118 5.29 2.87 -1.66
CA GLY A 118 4.48 1.98 -2.49
C GLY A 118 3.46 2.73 -3.34
N LEU A 119 2.82 3.77 -2.79
CA LEU A 119 1.94 4.67 -3.54
C LEU A 119 2.70 5.33 -4.70
N LEU A 120 3.84 5.94 -4.42
CA LEU A 120 4.65 6.64 -5.43
C LEU A 120 5.16 5.67 -6.50
N LEU A 121 5.70 4.52 -6.09
CA LEU A 121 6.15 3.48 -7.02
C LEU A 121 5.01 3.02 -7.93
N SER A 122 3.84 2.76 -7.36
CA SER A 122 2.66 2.32 -8.12
C SER A 122 2.23 3.38 -9.15
N LEU A 123 2.26 4.67 -8.80
CA LEU A 123 1.98 5.75 -9.76
C LEU A 123 3.05 5.88 -10.85
N VAL A 124 4.32 5.66 -10.53
CA VAL A 124 5.39 5.63 -11.53
C VAL A 124 5.17 4.48 -12.51
N ILE A 125 4.95 3.26 -12.03
CA ILE A 125 4.67 2.09 -12.88
C ILE A 125 3.44 2.34 -13.76
N TRP A 126 2.36 2.82 -13.15
CA TRP A 126 1.11 3.11 -13.86
C TRP A 126 1.29 4.13 -14.99
N SER A 127 1.98 5.24 -14.72
CA SER A 127 2.19 6.30 -15.70
C SER A 127 3.26 6.00 -16.75
N THR A 128 4.04 4.92 -16.58
CA THR A 128 5.14 4.54 -17.47
C THR A 128 4.88 3.22 -18.16
N ALA A 129 5.21 2.10 -17.52
CA ALA A 129 5.10 0.76 -18.08
C ALA A 129 3.66 0.35 -18.42
N GLU A 130 2.65 0.88 -17.71
CA GLU A 130 1.24 0.64 -18.04
C GLU A 130 0.63 1.72 -18.93
N GLY A 131 1.34 2.81 -19.23
CA GLY A 131 0.86 3.89 -20.10
C GLY A 131 -0.50 4.44 -19.68
N PHE A 132 -0.71 4.62 -18.38
CA PHE A 132 -1.98 5.01 -17.75
C PHE A 132 -3.13 4.00 -17.94
N GLY A 133 -2.87 2.75 -18.32
CA GLY A 133 -3.87 1.72 -18.68
C GLY A 133 -4.15 1.63 -20.20
N GLY A 134 -3.55 2.53 -21.00
CA GLY A 134 -3.74 2.56 -22.45
C GLY A 134 -2.94 1.52 -23.23
N PRO A 135 -3.04 1.53 -24.58
CA PRO A 135 -3.65 2.57 -25.40
C PRO A 135 -5.18 2.52 -25.41
N TYR A 136 -5.80 3.70 -25.22
CA TYR A 136 -7.24 3.87 -25.22
C TYR A 136 -7.78 4.00 -26.65
N GLN A 137 -8.24 2.89 -27.21
CA GLN A 137 -8.88 2.87 -28.53
C GLN A 137 -10.40 2.69 -28.39
N PRO A 138 -11.23 3.52 -29.07
CA PRO A 138 -12.67 3.39 -29.04
C PRO A 138 -13.12 1.96 -29.38
N GLY A 139 -13.83 1.31 -28.45
CA GLY A 139 -14.37 -0.05 -28.64
C GLY A 139 -13.36 -1.19 -28.50
N SER A 140 -12.11 -0.94 -28.10
CA SER A 140 -11.07 -1.99 -28.01
C SER A 140 -10.51 -2.17 -26.60
N SER A 141 -10.20 -1.09 -25.87
CA SER A 141 -9.61 -1.19 -24.53
C SER A 141 -10.19 -0.16 -23.55
N THR A 142 -10.53 -0.64 -22.36
CA THR A 142 -10.94 0.15 -21.19
C THR A 142 -10.10 -0.20 -19.97
N ASP A 143 -8.88 -0.69 -20.18
CA ASP A 143 -7.98 -1.02 -19.08
C ASP A 143 -7.53 0.26 -18.35
N VAL A 144 -7.58 0.23 -17.03
CA VAL A 144 -7.14 1.33 -16.16
C VAL A 144 -5.71 1.11 -15.68
N GLY A 145 -5.13 -0.07 -15.91
CA GLY A 145 -3.83 -0.47 -15.38
C GLY A 145 -3.94 -1.05 -13.98
N THR A 146 -3.08 -2.02 -13.67
CA THR A 146 -3.10 -2.75 -12.39
C THR A 146 -2.46 -1.96 -11.26
N ALA A 147 -1.50 -1.09 -11.58
CA ALA A 147 -0.77 -0.34 -10.58
C ALA A 147 -1.59 0.82 -9.98
N LEU A 148 -2.60 1.35 -10.68
CA LEU A 148 -3.46 2.40 -10.11
C LEU A 148 -4.28 1.90 -8.90
N PRO A 149 -5.00 0.76 -8.97
CA PRO A 149 -5.60 0.14 -7.79
C PRO A 149 -4.63 -0.09 -6.62
N TYR A 150 -3.37 -0.44 -6.91
CA TYR A 150 -2.35 -0.61 -5.86
C TYR A 150 -1.99 0.72 -5.19
N ALA A 151 -1.86 1.81 -5.95
CA ALA A 151 -1.65 3.15 -5.40
C ALA A 151 -2.79 3.57 -4.45
N ILE A 152 -4.04 3.30 -4.85
CA ILE A 152 -5.23 3.56 -4.02
C ILE A 152 -5.21 2.71 -2.75
N LEU A 153 -4.87 1.42 -2.87
CA LEU A 153 -4.79 0.54 -1.71
C LEU A 153 -3.71 1.00 -0.71
N PHE A 154 -2.55 1.44 -1.19
CA PHE A 154 -1.54 2.06 -0.33
C PHE A 154 -2.04 3.32 0.36
N ALA A 155 -2.76 4.21 -0.35
CA ALA A 155 -3.37 5.39 0.25
C ALA A 155 -4.37 5.03 1.35
N ILE A 156 -5.18 3.99 1.13
CA ILE A 156 -6.14 3.49 2.14
C ILE A 156 -5.40 2.92 3.34
N LEU A 157 -4.38 2.07 3.13
CA LEU A 157 -3.59 1.47 4.21
C LEU A 157 -2.89 2.54 5.08
N PHE A 158 -2.42 3.61 4.44
CA PHE A 158 -1.89 4.80 5.10
C PHE A 158 -2.96 5.52 5.92
N ALA A 159 -4.10 5.85 5.30
CA ALA A 159 -5.19 6.58 5.95
C ALA A 159 -5.74 5.86 7.20
N ILE A 160 -5.79 4.52 7.16
CA ILE A 160 -6.27 3.71 8.30
C ILE A 160 -5.16 3.32 9.28
N SER A 161 -3.91 3.75 9.06
CA SER A 161 -2.74 3.41 9.88
C SER A 161 -2.57 1.89 10.09
N ALA A 162 -2.66 1.12 9.00
CA ALA A 162 -2.73 -0.35 9.04
C ALA A 162 -1.53 -1.03 9.75
N GLY A 163 -0.38 -0.34 9.87
CA GLY A 163 0.79 -0.84 10.59
C GLY A 163 0.58 -1.01 12.11
N ARG A 164 -0.39 -0.31 12.70
CA ARG A 164 -0.71 -0.44 14.15
C ARG A 164 -1.34 -1.78 14.51
N TYR A 165 -2.02 -2.43 13.56
CA TYR A 165 -2.79 -3.64 13.83
C TYR A 165 -1.96 -4.87 13.52
N TYR A 166 -1.53 -5.60 14.56
CA TYR A 166 -0.69 -6.80 14.44
C TYR A 166 0.57 -6.58 13.57
N GLY A 167 1.14 -5.38 13.60
CA GLY A 167 2.44 -5.05 13.00
C GLY A 167 3.46 -4.74 14.08
N LEU A 168 4.75 -4.88 13.76
CA LEU A 168 5.84 -4.55 14.69
C LEU A 168 5.92 -3.05 15.03
N ASP A 169 5.34 -2.19 14.19
CA ASP A 169 5.21 -0.75 14.43
C ASP A 169 4.51 -0.40 15.74
N GLN A 170 3.66 -1.28 16.27
CA GLN A 170 3.03 -1.07 17.57
C GLN A 170 4.07 -1.00 18.71
N TRP A 171 5.21 -1.67 18.56
CA TRP A 171 6.33 -1.66 19.51
C TRP A 171 7.42 -0.67 19.12
N LEU A 172 7.54 -0.36 17.82
CA LEU A 172 8.54 0.56 17.30
C LEU A 172 8.14 2.03 17.51
N SER A 173 6.86 2.37 17.31
CA SER A 173 6.37 3.75 17.38
C SER A 173 6.67 4.43 18.73
N PRO A 174 6.50 3.78 19.90
CA PRO A 174 6.88 4.37 21.18
C PRO A 174 8.38 4.62 21.35
N ARG A 175 9.24 3.87 20.64
CA ARG A 175 10.71 3.96 20.76
C ARG A 175 11.32 5.02 19.83
N LEU A 176 10.63 5.38 18.76
CA LEU A 176 11.14 6.29 17.71
C LEU A 176 10.93 7.77 18.01
N GLY A 177 10.15 8.14 19.03
CA GLY A 177 9.86 9.54 19.36
C GLY A 177 9.30 10.31 18.16
N ARG A 178 9.98 11.39 17.74
CA ARG A 178 9.60 12.23 16.59
C ARG A 178 9.60 11.49 15.25
N LEU A 179 10.38 10.41 15.13
CA LEU A 179 10.40 9.55 13.94
C LEU A 179 9.28 8.50 13.95
N SER A 180 8.41 8.50 14.97
CA SER A 180 7.28 7.57 15.05
C SER A 180 6.34 7.68 13.85
N PHE A 181 6.27 8.85 13.20
CA PHE A 181 5.52 9.03 11.95
C PHE A 181 5.96 8.08 10.84
N LEU A 182 7.25 7.73 10.73
CA LEU A 182 7.75 6.79 9.71
C LEU A 182 7.19 5.37 9.92
N ALA A 183 6.91 5.01 11.17
CA ALA A 183 6.25 3.77 11.56
C ALA A 183 4.73 3.90 11.40
N SER A 184 3.99 3.95 12.49
CA SER A 184 2.54 4.15 12.47
C SER A 184 2.10 5.30 13.38
N GLY A 185 3.02 6.18 13.80
CA GLY A 185 2.74 7.37 14.60
C GLY A 185 1.90 8.40 13.83
N SER A 186 1.23 9.28 14.57
CA SER A 186 0.51 10.44 13.99
C SER A 186 1.28 11.71 14.36
N LEU A 187 1.45 12.61 13.39
CA LEU A 187 2.09 13.92 13.59
C LEU A 187 1.37 14.78 14.64
N ALA A 188 0.07 14.55 14.85
CA ALA A 188 -0.74 15.36 15.77
C ALA A 188 -0.39 15.15 17.25
N ARG A 189 0.17 14.00 17.64
CA ARG A 189 0.52 13.73 19.06
C ARG A 189 1.80 14.42 19.53
N ASP A 190 2.65 14.86 18.60
CA ASP A 190 3.94 15.48 18.92
C ASP A 190 3.85 17.01 19.06
N ALA A 191 2.70 17.62 18.74
CA ALA A 191 2.46 19.06 18.93
C ALA A 191 1.94 19.42 20.33
N GLU A 192 1.54 18.42 21.13
CA GLU A 192 0.96 18.59 22.47
C GLU A 192 1.91 18.13 23.60
N ARG A 193 3.18 17.84 23.30
CA ARG A 193 4.23 17.52 24.28
C ARG A 193 5.39 18.50 24.18
#